data_AF-A0A2E1H8D3-F1
#
_entry.id   AF-A0A2E1H8D3-F1
#
_cell.length_a   1.000
_cell.length_b   1.000
_cell.length_c   1.000
_cell.angle_alpha   90.00
_cell.angle_beta   90.00
_cell.angle_gamma   90.00
#
_symmetry.space_group_name_H-M   'P 1'
#
loop_
_entity.id
_entity.type
_entity.pdbx_description
1 polymer ?
#
loop_
_entity_poly.entity_id
_entity_poly.type
_entity_poly.pdbx_seq_one_letter_code
_entity_poly.pdbx_strand_id
1 'polypeptide(L)' 'MTNEFPLFVTDAQAAKRIGLPLELYRPAVAALERQGFPRPDPMFHDRRYWPAIRAFLDRRAGLDRRGLPQPDGQECWE' A
#
# COMPACT_ATOMS: atom_id res chain seq x y z
N MET A 1 -16.59 4.62 -15.78
CA MET A 1 -15.39 5.45 -15.70
C MET A 1 -14.44 4.80 -14.72
N THR A 2 -13.38 4.15 -15.18
CA THR A 2 -12.35 3.60 -14.29
C THR A 2 -11.65 4.77 -13.63
N ASN A 3 -11.83 4.92 -12.31
CA ASN A 3 -11.21 6.00 -11.56
C ASN A 3 -9.71 5.69 -11.40
N GLU A 4 -8.94 5.96 -12.44
CA GLU A 4 -7.50 5.82 -12.47
C GLU A 4 -6.87 6.90 -11.59
N PHE A 5 -6.40 6.47 -10.43
CA PHE A 5 -5.66 7.33 -9.52
C PHE A 5 -4.19 7.37 -9.94
N PRO A 6 -3.51 8.53 -9.78
CA PRO A 6 -2.09 8.65 -10.09
C PRO A 6 -1.25 7.72 -9.21
N LEU A 7 -0.05 7.37 -9.70
CA LEU A 7 0.91 6.54 -8.97
C LEU A 7 1.47 7.25 -7.72
N PHE A 8 1.65 8.56 -7.81
CA PHE A 8 2.07 9.42 -6.70
C PHE A 8 0.87 10.18 -6.17
N VAL A 9 0.50 9.91 -4.92
CA VAL A 9 -0.69 10.45 -4.27
C VAL A 9 -0.32 11.30 -3.06
N THR A 10 -1.12 12.32 -2.81
CA THR A 10 -1.09 13.05 -1.53
C THR A 10 -1.81 12.25 -0.44
N ASP A 11 -1.61 12.60 0.83
CA ASP A 11 -2.32 11.96 1.95
C ASP A 11 -3.84 12.04 1.81
N ALA A 12 -4.37 13.15 1.29
CA ALA A 12 -5.80 13.30 1.04
C ALA A 12 -6.31 12.31 -0.03
N GLN A 13 -5.54 12.10 -1.09
CA GLN A 13 -5.89 11.15 -2.15
C GLN A 13 -5.75 9.69 -1.66
N ALA A 14 -4.71 9.39 -0.90
CA ALA A 14 -4.51 8.08 -0.28
C ALA A 14 -5.64 7.76 0.72
N ALA A 15 -6.00 8.72 1.58
CA ALA A 15 -7.10 8.60 2.54
C ALA A 15 -8.43 8.34 1.82
N LYS A 16 -8.76 9.12 0.78
CA LYS A 16 -9.96 8.92 -0.04
C LYS A 16 -10.01 7.52 -0.66
N ARG A 17 -8.85 6.99 -1.08
CA ARG A 17 -8.75 5.67 -1.71
C ARG A 17 -8.88 4.52 -0.72
N ILE A 18 -8.44 4.72 0.52
CA ILE A 18 -8.61 3.76 1.63
C ILE A 18 -10.02 3.87 2.23
N GLY A 19 -10.76 4.94 1.95
CA GLY A 19 -12.08 5.21 2.52
C GLY A 19 -12.02 5.76 3.94
N LEU A 20 -10.91 6.41 4.32
CA LEU A 20 -10.69 6.98 5.64
C LEU A 20 -10.74 8.51 5.56
N PRO A 21 -11.31 9.22 6.56
CA PRO A 21 -11.14 10.67 6.65
C PRO A 21 -9.68 11.04 6.90
N LEU A 22 -9.24 12.18 6.35
CA LEU A 22 -7.84 12.65 6.42
C LEU A 22 -7.37 12.85 7.87
N GLU A 23 -8.28 13.25 8.76
CA GLU A 23 -8.02 13.47 10.19
C GLU A 23 -7.62 12.19 10.92
N LEU A 24 -8.16 11.03 10.51
CA LEU A 24 -7.76 9.73 11.03
C LEU A 24 -6.54 9.17 10.28
N TYR A 25 -6.38 9.56 9.01
CA TYR A 25 -5.29 9.08 8.18
C TYR A 25 -3.93 9.58 8.64
N ARG A 26 -3.78 10.88 8.95
CA ARG A 26 -2.50 11.45 9.42
C ARG A 26 -1.93 10.78 10.68
N PRO A 27 -2.68 10.62 11.79
CA PRO A 27 -2.15 9.95 12.98
C PRO A 27 -1.90 8.46 12.73
N ALA A 28 -2.74 7.79 11.94
CA ALA A 28 -2.52 6.39 11.57
C ALA A 28 -1.22 6.23 10.78
N VAL A 29 -0.98 7.09 9.79
CA VAL A 29 0.26 7.16 9.01
C VAL A 29 1.46 7.32 9.94
N ALA A 30 1.45 8.28 10.85
CA ALA A 30 2.59 8.54 11.74
C ALA A 30 2.95 7.30 12.58
N ALA A 31 1.93 6.56 13.04
CA ALA A 31 2.13 5.28 13.72
C ALA A 31 2.66 4.19 12.78
N LEU A 32 2.20 4.14 11.53
CA LEU A 32 2.63 3.15 10.53
C LEU A 32 4.01 3.44 9.95
N GLU A 33 4.47 4.68 9.89
CA GLU A 33 5.84 5.02 9.47
C GLU A 33 6.89 4.35 10.36
N ARG A 34 6.56 4.11 11.65
CA ARG A 34 7.40 3.30 12.56
C ARG A 34 7.41 1.81 12.21
N GLN A 35 6.41 1.32 11.48
CA GLN A 35 6.26 -0.06 11.03
C GLN A 35 6.76 -0.27 9.58
N GLY A 36 7.35 0.76 8.96
CA GLY A 36 7.84 0.70 7.59
C GLY A 36 6.83 1.16 6.54
N PHE A 37 5.86 2.00 6.91
CA PHE A 37 4.98 2.66 5.93
C PHE A 37 5.81 3.54 4.97
N PRO A 38 5.43 3.61 3.68
CA PRO A 38 6.17 4.41 2.70
C PRO A 38 6.20 5.88 3.08
N ARG A 39 7.41 6.45 3.11
CA ARG A 39 7.65 7.88 3.33
C ARG A 39 7.33 8.68 2.06
N PRO A 40 6.98 9.96 2.20
CA PRO A 40 6.86 10.85 1.05
C PRO A 40 8.20 10.98 0.31
N ASP A 41 8.14 11.05 -1.01
CA ASP A 41 9.31 11.18 -1.86
C ASP A 41 9.55 12.67 -2.22
N PRO A 42 10.73 13.24 -1.88
CA PRO A 42 11.02 14.65 -2.13
C PRO A 42 11.11 14.99 -3.62
N MET A 43 11.42 14.02 -4.49
CA MET A 43 11.50 14.25 -5.94
C MET A 43 10.12 14.38 -6.59
N PHE A 44 9.07 13.85 -5.94
CA PHE A 44 7.70 13.88 -6.44
C PHE A 44 6.81 14.86 -5.67
N HIS A 45 7.37 15.97 -5.19
CA HIS A 45 6.66 16.99 -4.39
C HIS A 45 6.05 16.41 -3.10
N ASP A 46 6.84 15.66 -2.33
CA ASP A 46 6.42 15.07 -1.05
C ASP A 46 5.23 14.10 -1.18
N ARG A 47 5.06 13.49 -2.36
CA ARG A 47 3.98 12.52 -2.61
C ARG A 47 4.42 11.12 -2.28
N ARG A 48 3.45 10.27 -1.95
CA ARG A 48 3.70 8.87 -1.65
C ARG A 48 3.36 7.98 -2.82
N TYR A 49 4.21 6.99 -3.03
CA TYR A 49 3.99 5.99 -4.07
C TYR A 49 2.88 5.03 -3.66
N TRP A 50 1.72 5.14 -4.31
CA TRP A 50 0.55 4.34 -3.99
C TRP A 50 0.79 2.82 -4.06
N PRO A 51 1.50 2.27 -5.06
CA PRO A 51 1.76 0.84 -5.10
C PRO A 51 2.54 0.33 -3.88
N ALA A 52 3.42 1.15 -3.29
CA ALA A 52 4.09 0.80 -2.03
C ALA A 52 3.12 0.83 -0.84
N ILE A 53 2.22 1.82 -0.78
CA ILE A 53 1.17 1.87 0.26
C ILE A 53 0.28 0.63 0.14
N ARG A 54 -0.16 0.31 -1.07
CA ARG A 54 -0.97 -0.87 -1.35
C ARG A 54 -0.24 -2.14 -0.91
N ALA A 55 1.03 -2.32 -1.28
CA ALA A 55 1.80 -3.49 -0.87
C ALA A 55 1.95 -3.60 0.65
N PHE A 56 2.15 -2.49 1.36
CA PHE A 56 2.17 -2.49 2.82
C PHE A 56 0.81 -2.91 3.42
N LEU A 57 -0.29 -2.38 2.89
CA LEU A 57 -1.64 -2.74 3.34
C LEU A 57 -1.98 -4.19 3.00
N ASP A 58 -1.56 -4.67 1.84
CA ASP A 58 -1.72 -6.05 1.37
C ASP A 58 -0.99 -7.03 2.31
N ARG A 59 0.25 -6.72 2.70
CA ARG A 59 0.99 -7.44 3.76
C ARG A 59 0.24 -7.48 5.08
N ARG A 60 -0.27 -6.32 5.51
CA ARG A 60 -1.01 -6.20 6.77
C ARG A 60 -2.35 -6.95 6.74
N ALA A 61 -2.98 -7.04 5.57
CA ALA A 61 -4.20 -7.79 5.35
C ALA A 61 -3.97 -9.30 5.12
N GLY A 62 -2.70 -9.76 5.13
CA GLY A 62 -2.35 -11.16 4.87
C GLY A 62 -2.49 -11.56 3.39
N LEU A 63 -2.59 -10.59 2.48
CA LEU A 63 -2.70 -10.80 1.04
C LEU A 63 -1.33 -10.90 0.35
N ASP A 64 -0.25 -10.51 1.04
CA ASP A 64 1.11 -10.65 0.51
C ASP A 64 1.49 -12.14 0.46
N ARG A 65 1.26 -12.71 -0.73
CA ARG A 65 1.64 -14.08 -1.09
C ARG A 65 3.15 -14.26 -1.27
N ARG A 66 4.00 -13.25 -1.04
CA ARG A 66 5.46 -13.41 -1.17
C ARG A 66 6.08 -14.15 0.01
N GLY A 67 5.33 -14.35 1.11
CA GLY A 67 5.73 -15.20 2.23
C GLY A 67 4.96 -16.51 2.36
N LEU A 68 3.91 -16.73 1.56
CA LEU A 68 3.32 -18.06 1.42
C LEU A 68 4.29 -18.87 0.55
N PRO A 69 4.74 -20.07 0.97
CA PRO A 69 5.38 -20.97 0.02
C PRO A 69 4.47 -21.05 -1.19
N GLN A 70 5.01 -20.82 -2.39
CA GLN A 70 4.29 -21.21 -3.60
C GLN A 70 3.82 -22.64 -3.37
N PRO A 71 2.56 -23.00 -3.64
CA PRO A 71 2.19 -24.41 -3.69
C PRO A 71 3.23 -25.06 -4.60
N ASP A 72 3.99 -26.02 -4.05
CA ASP A 72 5.03 -26.74 -4.76
C ASP A 72 4.43 -27.15 -6.11
N GLY A 73 5.17 -26.87 -7.18
CA GLY A 73 4.64 -26.85 -8.54
C GLY A 73 3.82 -28.11 -8.80
N GLN A 74 2.69 -27.97 -9.50
CA GLN A 74 1.78 -29.06 -9.84
C GLN A 74 2.54 -30.36 -10.09
N GLU A 75 2.43 -31.29 -9.14
CA GLU A 75 3.13 -32.56 -9.19
C GLU A 75 2.66 -33.32 -10.44
N CYS A 76 3.47 -33.27 -11.51
CA CYS A 76 3.31 -34.11 -12.70
C CYS A 76 3.74 -35.52 -12.31
N TRP A 77 2.84 -36.28 -11.70
CA TRP A 77 2.94 -37.73 -11.71
C TRP A 77 2.43 -38.22 -13.07
N GLU A 78 3.37 -38.50 -13.98
CA GLU A 78 3.17 -39.37 -15.15
C GLU A 78 3.69 -40.78 -14.84
#